data_AF-A0A9N8DMF6-F1
#
_entry.id   AF-A0A9N8DMF6-F1
#
_cell.length_a   1.000
_cell.length_b   1.000
_cell.length_c   1.000
_cell.angle_alpha   90.00
_cell.angle_beta   90.00
_cell.angle_gamma   90.00
#
_symmetry.space_group_name_H-M   'P 1'
#
loop_
_entity.id
_entity.type
_entity.pdbx_description
1 polymer ?
#
loop_
_entity_poly.entity_id
_entity_poly.type
_entity_poly.pdbx_seq_one_letter_code
_entity_poly.pdbx_strand_id
1 'polypeptide(L)'
;MASSEATRKSIRKYFGLGGLFAMGNNGPFTMHDIDPDLFPAVWSFIAEVLETEVGLNRLVVEELSVFYSKKNDCPICIMAHTLLEEAAKAVDDEDVKISSQAKAYAETVYMATTLGEPIPDTDQLVKMYPDLSETNRAEIAIVLLVYQYMNRVVRALLGEHVSTAMFGIPHPVAAVVENEKGHWLYKKVLKPFLSQGMKNKGEPGITLNLFPKEAADFELPFHLANAKLAGHERARSLARLYNLIDKLYNSKISKIVSSKVIAILDDPDNQAPRGVGTIKYWALVHMPDQVFKKQLSEKIDQRVAQVLLMVDIMPDALMGSSCWKKVRKQLGDEQTRLVVFWWALRCTLVMQAKGLTPPGDKAGTKSVTEESEESDKFYM
;
A
#
# COMPACT_ATOMS: atom_id res chain seq x y z
N MET A 1 -0.15 20.99 -6.64
CA MET A 1 1.30 21.03 -6.87
C MET A 1 1.60 20.19 -8.09
N ALA A 2 2.49 20.63 -8.98
CA ALA A 2 2.92 19.82 -10.12
C ALA A 2 4.06 18.91 -9.63
N SER A 3 4.04 17.62 -9.97
CA SER A 3 5.15 16.73 -9.64
C SER A 3 6.45 17.22 -10.29
N SER A 4 7.56 17.13 -9.56
CA SER A 4 8.89 17.54 -9.98
C SER A 4 9.30 16.83 -11.27
N GLU A 5 10.02 17.54 -12.13
CA GLU A 5 10.46 16.99 -13.42
C GLU A 5 11.38 15.76 -13.22
N ALA A 6 12.13 15.72 -12.11
CA ALA A 6 12.95 14.58 -11.73
C ALA A 6 12.10 13.32 -11.44
N THR A 7 11.02 13.47 -10.68
CA THR A 7 10.04 12.41 -10.38
C THR A 7 9.42 11.87 -11.67
N ARG A 8 8.94 12.75 -12.56
CA ARG A 8 8.37 12.35 -13.86
C ARG A 8 9.39 11.66 -14.75
N LYS A 9 10.62 12.16 -14.80
CA LYS A 9 11.70 11.56 -15.59
C LYS A 9 12.04 10.15 -15.10
N SER A 10 12.05 9.92 -13.79
CA SER A 10 12.23 8.58 -13.21
C SER A 10 11.11 7.63 -13.62
N ILE A 11 9.84 8.04 -13.43
CA ILE A 11 8.67 7.24 -13.82
C ILE A 11 8.74 6.87 -15.32
N ARG A 12 8.98 7.87 -16.19
CA ARG A 12 9.11 7.68 -17.65
C ARG A 12 10.22 6.71 -18.04
N LYS A 13 11.32 6.69 -17.29
CA LYS A 13 12.49 5.87 -17.62
C LYS A 13 12.26 4.40 -17.28
N TYR A 14 11.61 4.11 -16.15
CA TYR A 14 11.59 2.76 -15.57
C TYR A 14 10.26 2.03 -15.72
N PHE A 15 9.17 2.74 -15.97
CA PHE A 15 7.89 2.11 -16.24
C PHE A 15 7.67 2.08 -17.76
N GLY A 16 7.33 0.92 -18.33
CA GLY A 16 7.01 0.82 -19.76
C GLY A 16 5.88 1.78 -20.19
N LEU A 17 5.07 2.23 -19.24
CA LEU A 17 4.00 3.22 -19.41
C LEU A 17 4.26 4.53 -18.68
N GLY A 18 5.50 4.77 -18.26
CA GLY A 18 5.84 5.92 -17.45
C GLY A 18 5.55 7.26 -18.14
N GLY A 19 5.52 7.27 -19.47
CA GLY A 19 4.97 8.37 -20.27
C GLY A 19 3.53 8.72 -19.90
N LEU A 20 2.66 7.71 -19.81
CA LEU A 20 1.24 7.85 -19.46
C LEU A 20 1.06 8.24 -17.98
N PHE A 21 1.78 7.56 -17.08
CA PHE A 21 1.66 7.79 -15.64
C PHE A 21 2.29 9.10 -15.16
N ALA A 22 3.21 9.68 -15.94
CA ALA A 22 3.83 10.98 -15.65
C ALA A 22 3.03 12.19 -16.18
N MET A 23 1.94 11.99 -16.93
CA MET A 23 1.10 13.08 -17.45
C MET A 23 0.21 13.71 -16.38
N GLY A 24 -0.22 12.93 -15.37
CA GLY A 24 -1.06 13.40 -14.28
C GLY A 24 -0.30 14.11 -13.16
N ASN A 25 -0.80 15.26 -12.70
CA ASN A 25 -0.26 15.99 -11.54
C ASN A 25 -0.58 15.33 -10.19
N ASN A 26 -1.60 14.47 -10.12
CA ASN A 26 -2.04 13.75 -8.92
C ASN A 26 -2.39 12.29 -9.27
N GLY A 27 -1.54 11.60 -10.01
CA GLY A 27 -1.72 10.17 -10.28
C GLY A 27 -1.28 9.30 -9.09
N PRO A 28 -1.57 7.98 -9.13
CA PRO A 28 -1.18 7.04 -8.06
C PRO A 28 0.31 7.09 -7.67
N PHE A 29 1.20 7.40 -8.62
CA PHE A 29 2.63 7.51 -8.33
C PHE A 29 3.05 8.93 -7.95
N THR A 30 2.61 9.95 -8.71
CA THR A 30 3.01 11.34 -8.51
C THR A 30 2.44 11.98 -7.26
N MET A 31 1.42 11.38 -6.64
CA MET A 31 0.85 11.86 -5.38
C MET A 31 1.83 11.82 -4.19
N HIS A 32 2.90 11.03 -4.28
CA HIS A 32 3.95 10.90 -3.26
C HIS A 32 5.04 11.98 -3.35
N ASP A 33 5.06 12.80 -4.40
CA ASP A 33 6.05 13.87 -4.62
C ASP A 33 5.87 15.08 -3.66
N ILE A 34 5.06 14.87 -2.62
CA ILE A 34 4.81 15.80 -1.53
C ILE A 34 5.98 15.89 -0.56
N ASP A 35 6.85 14.88 -0.57
CA ASP A 35 8.03 14.81 0.26
C ASP A 35 9.19 14.19 -0.55
N PRO A 36 10.39 14.81 -0.54
CA PRO A 36 11.50 14.39 -1.37
C PRO A 36 12.08 13.01 -1.01
N ASP A 37 11.84 12.52 0.22
CA ASP A 37 12.25 11.18 0.64
C ASP A 37 11.14 10.15 0.38
N LEU A 38 9.87 10.57 0.42
CA LEU A 38 8.72 9.69 0.24
C LEU A 38 8.62 9.12 -1.17
N PHE A 39 8.68 9.96 -2.20
CA PHE A 39 8.53 9.48 -3.58
C PHE A 39 9.60 8.43 -3.94
N PRO A 40 10.91 8.68 -3.75
CA PRO A 40 11.94 7.68 -4.08
C PRO A 40 11.75 6.35 -3.35
N ALA A 41 11.42 6.39 -2.05
CA ALA A 41 11.24 5.18 -1.24
C ALA A 41 10.03 4.34 -1.70
N VAL A 42 8.86 4.99 -1.85
CA VAL A 42 7.64 4.31 -2.30
C VAL A 42 7.81 3.80 -3.74
N TRP A 43 8.38 4.62 -4.62
CA TRP A 43 8.61 4.24 -6.01
C TRP A 43 9.58 3.07 -6.12
N SER A 44 10.67 3.08 -5.35
CA SER A 44 11.60 1.96 -5.29
C SER A 44 10.88 0.67 -4.90
N PHE A 45 10.10 0.69 -3.83
CA PHE A 45 9.37 -0.49 -3.39
C PHE A 45 8.39 -1.01 -4.46
N ILE A 46 7.57 -0.14 -5.03
CA ILE A 46 6.60 -0.54 -6.07
C ILE A 46 7.31 -1.10 -7.30
N ALA A 47 8.34 -0.42 -7.79
CA ALA A 47 9.02 -0.81 -9.02
C ALA A 47 9.80 -2.12 -8.85
N GLU A 48 10.53 -2.30 -7.75
CA GLU A 48 11.22 -3.57 -7.47
C GLU A 48 10.22 -4.73 -7.31
N VAL A 49 9.03 -4.50 -6.77
CA VAL A 49 8.03 -5.58 -6.57
C VAL A 49 7.28 -5.92 -7.85
N LEU A 50 6.83 -4.91 -8.60
CA LEU A 50 5.94 -5.14 -9.74
C LEU A 50 6.69 -5.31 -11.06
N GLU A 51 7.79 -4.58 -11.29
CA GLU A 51 8.48 -4.53 -12.59
C GLU A 51 9.63 -5.53 -12.74
N THR A 52 10.13 -6.11 -11.64
CA THR A 52 11.20 -7.10 -11.67
C THR A 52 10.64 -8.50 -11.49
N GLU A 53 11.13 -9.46 -12.27
CA GLU A 53 10.76 -10.87 -12.15
C GLU A 53 11.80 -11.60 -11.29
N VAL A 54 11.35 -12.24 -10.21
CA VAL A 54 12.20 -13.07 -9.34
C VAL A 54 11.67 -14.50 -9.30
N GLY A 55 10.49 -14.71 -8.71
CA GLY A 55 9.83 -16.02 -8.66
C GLY A 55 8.54 -16.09 -9.48
N LEU A 56 7.77 -15.01 -9.53
CA LEU A 56 6.52 -14.93 -10.29
C LEU A 56 6.73 -14.16 -11.60
N ASN A 57 6.04 -14.61 -12.66
CA ASN A 57 5.97 -13.85 -13.90
C ASN A 57 5.01 -12.67 -13.77
N ARG A 58 5.09 -11.72 -14.71
CA ARG A 58 4.28 -10.51 -14.66
C ARG A 58 2.78 -10.79 -14.68
N LEU A 59 2.32 -11.80 -15.42
CA LEU A 59 0.91 -12.18 -15.46
C LEU A 59 0.38 -12.54 -14.07
N VAL A 60 1.04 -13.44 -13.33
CA VAL A 60 0.60 -13.84 -11.99
C VAL A 60 0.61 -12.65 -11.03
N VAL A 61 1.62 -11.77 -11.11
CA VAL A 61 1.67 -10.54 -10.30
C VAL A 61 0.44 -9.67 -10.58
N GLU A 62 0.09 -9.41 -11.84
CA GLU A 62 -1.08 -8.59 -12.18
C GLU A 62 -2.43 -9.23 -11.78
N GLU A 63 -2.53 -10.56 -11.84
CA GLU A 63 -3.72 -11.25 -11.33
C GLU A 63 -3.88 -11.08 -9.81
N LEU A 64 -2.78 -11.14 -9.05
CA LEU A 64 -2.76 -10.86 -7.62
C LEU A 64 -3.11 -9.39 -7.35
N SER A 65 -2.61 -8.46 -8.17
CA SER A 65 -2.94 -7.04 -8.13
C SER A 65 -4.45 -6.79 -8.26
N VAL A 66 -5.09 -7.43 -9.23
CA VAL A 66 -6.55 -7.37 -9.43
C VAL A 66 -7.28 -8.01 -8.25
N PHE A 67 -6.81 -9.17 -7.78
CA PHE A 67 -7.39 -9.87 -6.64
C PHE A 67 -7.42 -9.00 -5.37
N TYR A 68 -6.28 -8.45 -4.95
CA TYR A 68 -6.20 -7.60 -3.76
C TYR A 68 -6.98 -6.30 -3.94
N SER A 69 -6.94 -5.70 -5.13
CA SER A 69 -7.70 -4.47 -5.40
C SER A 69 -9.22 -4.68 -5.34
N LYS A 70 -9.71 -5.87 -5.72
CA LYS A 70 -11.11 -6.27 -5.51
C LYS A 70 -11.44 -6.47 -4.04
N LYS A 71 -10.58 -7.15 -3.29
CA LYS A 71 -10.76 -7.37 -1.84
C LYS A 71 -10.80 -6.06 -1.05
N ASN A 72 -10.03 -5.08 -1.50
CA ASN A 72 -9.95 -3.73 -0.92
C ASN A 72 -10.90 -2.72 -1.57
N ASP A 73 -11.85 -3.13 -2.42
CA ASP A 73 -12.81 -2.25 -3.11
C ASP A 73 -12.18 -0.97 -3.68
N CYS A 74 -11.11 -1.09 -4.48
CA CYS A 74 -10.42 0.04 -5.10
C CYS A 74 -10.65 0.10 -6.62
N PRO A 75 -11.68 0.83 -7.11
CA PRO A 75 -12.04 0.86 -8.54
C PRO A 75 -10.88 1.28 -9.44
N ILE A 76 -10.09 2.26 -9.00
CA ILE A 76 -8.93 2.77 -9.75
C ILE A 76 -7.91 1.66 -10.01
N CYS A 77 -7.54 0.94 -8.95
CA CYS A 77 -6.56 -0.14 -9.04
C CYS A 77 -7.13 -1.36 -9.78
N ILE A 78 -8.41 -1.71 -9.56
CA ILE A 78 -9.07 -2.80 -10.30
C ILE A 78 -9.01 -2.53 -11.80
N MET A 79 -9.41 -1.33 -12.23
CA MET A 79 -9.41 -1.00 -13.65
C MET A 79 -7.98 -0.98 -14.21
N ALA A 80 -7.04 -0.29 -13.57
CA ALA A 80 -5.66 -0.22 -14.03
C ALA A 80 -5.03 -1.62 -14.18
N HIS A 81 -5.16 -2.47 -13.16
CA HIS A 81 -4.53 -3.79 -13.17
C HIS A 81 -5.28 -4.80 -14.03
N THR A 82 -6.59 -4.65 -14.27
CA THR A 82 -7.29 -5.47 -15.28
C THR A 82 -6.73 -5.21 -16.69
N LEU A 83 -6.38 -3.96 -17.00
CA LEU A 83 -5.76 -3.61 -18.29
C LEU A 83 -4.35 -4.18 -18.42
N LEU A 84 -3.57 -4.12 -17.33
CA LEU A 84 -2.21 -4.67 -17.29
C LEU A 84 -2.22 -6.20 -17.33
N GLU A 85 -3.15 -6.86 -16.64
CA GLU A 85 -3.39 -8.30 -16.72
C GLU A 85 -3.69 -8.73 -18.17
N GLU A 86 -4.61 -8.05 -18.86
CA GLU A 86 -4.92 -8.34 -20.27
C GLU A 86 -3.75 -8.10 -21.23
N ALA A 87 -2.88 -7.14 -20.89
CA ALA A 87 -1.67 -6.86 -21.64
C ALA A 87 -0.59 -7.93 -21.39
N ALA A 88 -0.46 -8.41 -20.15
CA ALA A 88 0.46 -9.49 -19.76
C ALA A 88 0.06 -10.83 -20.39
N LYS A 89 -1.25 -11.16 -20.44
CA LYS A 89 -1.79 -12.34 -21.16
C LYS A 89 -1.43 -12.38 -22.65
N ALA A 90 -1.06 -11.24 -23.25
CA ALA A 90 -0.67 -11.18 -24.65
C ALA A 90 0.82 -11.44 -24.89
N VAL A 91 1.64 -11.51 -23.83
CA VAL A 91 3.10 -11.67 -23.91
C VAL A 91 3.64 -12.87 -23.14
N ASP A 92 2.97 -13.28 -22.06
CA ASP A 92 3.36 -14.44 -21.24
C ASP A 92 2.33 -15.57 -21.37
N ASP A 93 2.82 -16.81 -21.38
CA ASP A 93 1.99 -18.00 -21.24
C ASP A 93 1.71 -18.28 -19.75
N GLU A 94 0.44 -18.54 -19.42
CA GLU A 94 -0.01 -18.77 -18.05
C GLU A 94 0.39 -20.17 -17.56
N ASP A 95 1.16 -20.25 -16.46
CA ASP A 95 1.20 -21.47 -15.65
C ASP A 95 -0.03 -21.50 -14.74
N VAL A 96 -1.09 -22.12 -15.25
CA VAL A 96 -2.40 -22.21 -14.59
C VAL A 96 -2.30 -22.79 -13.17
N LYS A 97 -1.37 -23.73 -12.92
CA LYS A 97 -1.20 -24.34 -11.59
C LYS A 97 -0.63 -23.33 -10.61
N ILE A 98 0.45 -22.64 -10.99
CA ILE A 98 1.06 -21.59 -10.16
C ILE A 98 0.05 -20.47 -9.89
N SER A 99 -0.68 -19.99 -10.91
CA SER A 99 -1.69 -18.92 -10.74
C SER A 99 -2.77 -19.31 -9.71
N SER A 100 -3.32 -20.53 -9.83
CA SER A 100 -4.39 -20.99 -8.95
C SER A 100 -3.93 -21.10 -7.48
N GLN A 101 -2.76 -21.67 -7.22
CA GLN A 101 -2.21 -21.76 -5.86
C GLN A 101 -1.76 -20.40 -5.33
N ALA A 102 -1.23 -19.52 -6.19
CA ALA A 102 -0.84 -18.17 -5.82
C ALA A 102 -2.05 -17.37 -5.29
N LYS A 103 -3.20 -17.42 -5.99
CA LYS A 103 -4.45 -16.79 -5.53
C LYS A 103 -4.98 -17.40 -4.23
N ALA A 104 -4.89 -18.72 -4.08
CA ALA A 104 -5.32 -19.40 -2.85
C ALA A 104 -4.44 -19.04 -1.64
N TYR A 105 -3.12 -18.98 -1.82
CA TYR A 105 -2.21 -18.51 -0.78
C TYR A 105 -2.39 -17.01 -0.50
N ALA A 106 -2.61 -16.21 -1.54
CA ALA A 106 -2.91 -14.78 -1.42
C ALA A 106 -4.13 -14.50 -0.53
N GLU A 107 -5.19 -15.30 -0.65
CA GLU A 107 -6.35 -15.23 0.25
C GLU A 107 -5.96 -15.53 1.70
N THR A 108 -5.16 -16.57 1.95
CA THR A 108 -4.69 -16.91 3.31
C THR A 108 -3.90 -15.76 3.94
N VAL A 109 -2.94 -15.18 3.21
CA VAL A 109 -2.17 -14.04 3.73
C VAL A 109 -3.05 -12.81 3.91
N TYR A 110 -4.02 -12.58 3.01
CA TYR A 110 -4.98 -11.49 3.13
C TYR A 110 -5.86 -11.62 4.38
N MET A 111 -6.40 -12.82 4.65
CA MET A 111 -7.22 -13.06 5.84
C MET A 111 -6.41 -12.95 7.13
N ALA A 112 -5.17 -13.43 7.13
CA ALA A 112 -4.27 -13.22 8.26
C ALA A 112 -3.99 -11.72 8.51
N THR A 113 -3.83 -10.96 7.44
CA THR A 113 -3.56 -9.52 7.48
C THR A 113 -4.76 -8.70 7.97
N THR A 114 -5.96 -9.03 7.50
CA THR A 114 -7.15 -8.19 7.69
C THR A 114 -8.06 -8.66 8.82
N LEU A 115 -8.12 -9.96 9.07
CA LEU A 115 -8.98 -10.57 10.09
C LEU A 115 -8.18 -11.11 11.28
N GLY A 116 -6.84 -11.06 11.23
CA GLY A 116 -5.97 -11.61 12.25
C GLY A 116 -6.00 -13.13 12.32
N GLU A 117 -6.36 -13.79 11.22
CA GLU A 117 -6.30 -15.26 11.14
C GLU A 117 -4.85 -15.75 11.25
N PRO A 118 -4.60 -16.90 11.90
CA PRO A 118 -3.26 -17.46 11.96
C PRO A 118 -2.82 -17.92 10.57
N ILE A 119 -1.56 -17.65 10.21
CA ILE A 119 -0.95 -18.26 9.03
C ILE A 119 -0.55 -19.70 9.40
N PRO A 120 -0.91 -20.71 8.57
CA PRO A 120 -0.44 -22.08 8.75
C PRO A 120 1.09 -22.16 8.85
N ASP A 121 1.62 -23.14 9.58
CA ASP A 121 3.07 -23.36 9.63
C ASP A 121 3.66 -23.74 8.25
N THR A 122 4.98 -23.69 8.12
CA THR A 122 5.66 -23.96 6.84
C THR A 122 5.32 -25.33 6.25
N ASP A 123 5.26 -26.37 7.08
CA ASP A 123 4.97 -27.73 6.61
C ASP A 123 3.53 -27.84 6.09
N GLN A 124 2.58 -27.16 6.75
CA GLN A 124 1.20 -27.04 6.30
C GLN A 124 1.11 -26.25 5.00
N LEU A 125 1.79 -25.11 4.89
CA LEU A 125 1.82 -24.30 3.67
C LEU A 125 2.38 -25.10 2.48
N VAL A 126 3.45 -25.88 2.67
CA VAL A 126 4.01 -26.73 1.62
C VAL A 126 3.02 -27.80 1.18
N LYS A 127 2.23 -28.38 2.11
CA LYS A 127 1.18 -29.36 1.77
C LYS A 127 -0.02 -28.74 1.07
N MET A 128 -0.41 -27.54 1.46
CA MET A 128 -1.56 -26.82 0.89
C MET A 128 -1.25 -26.22 -0.49
N TYR A 129 -0.01 -25.77 -0.70
CA TYR A 129 0.45 -25.08 -1.91
C TYR A 129 1.76 -25.69 -2.43
N PRO A 130 1.74 -26.96 -2.87
CA PRO A 130 2.95 -27.70 -3.24
C PRO A 130 3.70 -27.16 -4.45
N ASP A 131 3.04 -26.39 -5.32
CA ASP A 131 3.65 -25.80 -6.53
C ASP A 131 4.27 -24.42 -6.25
N LEU A 132 4.07 -23.85 -5.05
CA LEU A 132 4.70 -22.60 -4.66
C LEU A 132 6.03 -22.86 -3.94
N SER A 133 7.11 -22.24 -4.43
CA SER A 133 8.36 -22.12 -3.69
C SER A 133 8.23 -21.16 -2.51
N GLU A 134 9.22 -21.15 -1.60
CA GLU A 134 9.30 -20.14 -0.54
C GLU A 134 9.46 -18.73 -1.09
N THR A 135 10.24 -18.58 -2.17
CA THR A 135 10.37 -17.32 -2.91
C THR A 135 9.03 -16.83 -3.43
N ASN A 136 8.22 -17.71 -4.05
CA ASN A 136 6.91 -17.34 -4.57
C ASN A 136 5.96 -16.91 -3.43
N ARG A 137 5.95 -17.64 -2.30
CA ARG A 137 5.15 -17.26 -1.13
C ARG A 137 5.57 -15.89 -0.58
N ALA A 138 6.86 -15.64 -0.41
CA ALA A 138 7.36 -14.35 0.05
C ALA A 138 7.01 -13.23 -0.94
N GLU A 139 7.11 -13.48 -2.25
CA GLU A 139 6.74 -12.52 -3.29
C GLU A 139 5.25 -12.18 -3.25
N ILE A 140 4.36 -13.17 -3.11
CA ILE A 140 2.91 -12.95 -2.96
C ILE A 140 2.62 -12.06 -1.74
N ALA A 141 3.27 -12.32 -0.61
CA ALA A 141 3.10 -11.52 0.59
C ALA A 141 3.59 -10.07 0.41
N ILE A 142 4.70 -9.84 -0.30
CA ILE A 142 5.15 -8.48 -0.62
C ILE A 142 4.20 -7.76 -1.59
N VAL A 143 3.66 -8.46 -2.60
CA VAL A 143 2.64 -7.90 -3.51
C VAL A 143 1.42 -7.45 -2.71
N LEU A 144 0.98 -8.22 -1.71
CA LEU A 144 -0.09 -7.79 -0.80
C LEU A 144 0.25 -6.47 -0.10
N LEU A 145 1.47 -6.28 0.41
CA LEU A 145 1.88 -5.03 1.06
C LEU A 145 1.76 -3.84 0.10
N VAL A 146 2.21 -3.98 -1.15
CA VAL A 146 2.06 -2.94 -2.17
C VAL A 146 0.59 -2.55 -2.33
N TYR A 147 -0.32 -3.53 -2.43
CA TYR A 147 -1.74 -3.24 -2.66
C TYR A 147 -2.49 -2.79 -1.41
N GLN A 148 -2.14 -3.26 -0.23
CA GLN A 148 -2.66 -2.74 1.03
C GLN A 148 -2.31 -1.24 1.18
N TYR A 149 -1.08 -0.88 0.87
CA TYR A 149 -0.69 0.52 0.85
C TYR A 149 -1.40 1.30 -0.25
N MET A 150 -1.23 0.89 -1.51
CA MET A 150 -1.70 1.64 -2.68
C MET A 150 -3.21 1.78 -2.73
N ASN A 151 -3.97 0.70 -2.47
CA ASN A 151 -5.43 0.78 -2.46
C ASN A 151 -5.93 1.76 -1.39
N ARG A 152 -5.30 1.76 -0.22
CA ARG A 152 -5.63 2.68 0.88
C ARG A 152 -5.40 4.13 0.49
N VAL A 153 -4.21 4.47 -0.01
CA VAL A 153 -3.88 5.87 -0.35
C VAL A 153 -4.62 6.36 -1.60
N VAL A 154 -4.84 5.50 -2.58
CA VAL A 154 -5.61 5.84 -3.78
C VAL A 154 -7.06 6.12 -3.43
N ARG A 155 -7.72 5.25 -2.65
CA ARG A 155 -9.10 5.49 -2.18
C ARG A 155 -9.18 6.75 -1.32
N ALA A 156 -8.18 6.98 -0.46
CA ALA A 156 -8.13 8.14 0.43
C ALA A 156 -7.94 9.48 -0.29
N LEU A 157 -7.20 9.51 -1.41
CA LEU A 157 -6.71 10.78 -1.98
C LEU A 157 -7.09 11.01 -3.45
N LEU A 158 -7.46 9.99 -4.21
CA LEU A 158 -7.72 10.10 -5.66
C LEU A 158 -9.19 9.87 -6.05
N GLY A 159 -9.99 9.28 -5.16
CA GLY A 159 -11.41 9.00 -5.42
C GLY A 159 -11.64 7.78 -6.31
N GLU A 160 -12.71 7.82 -7.12
CA GLU A 160 -13.26 6.63 -7.79
C GLU A 160 -12.82 6.46 -9.25
N HIS A 161 -12.36 7.53 -9.92
CA HIS A 161 -12.13 7.53 -11.38
C HIS A 161 -10.66 7.68 -11.78
N VAL A 162 -10.15 6.68 -12.52
CA VAL A 162 -8.75 6.66 -13.02
C VAL A 162 -8.51 7.79 -14.01
N SER A 163 -9.48 8.06 -14.87
CA SER A 163 -9.42 9.03 -15.95
C SER A 163 -9.35 10.44 -15.42
N THR A 164 -10.07 10.71 -14.33
CA THR A 164 -9.95 11.96 -13.59
C THR A 164 -8.58 12.06 -12.92
N ALA A 165 -8.14 11.00 -12.23
CA ALA A 165 -6.87 11.00 -11.51
C ALA A 165 -5.64 11.13 -12.43
N MET A 166 -5.64 10.42 -13.56
CA MET A 166 -4.50 10.31 -14.48
C MET A 166 -4.52 11.36 -15.59
N PHE A 167 -5.68 11.63 -16.19
CA PHE A 167 -5.79 12.50 -17.36
C PHE A 167 -6.51 13.83 -17.08
N GLY A 168 -6.96 14.06 -15.84
CA GLY A 168 -7.72 15.26 -15.49
C GLY A 168 -9.09 15.33 -16.18
N ILE A 169 -9.63 14.19 -16.64
CA ILE A 169 -10.92 14.14 -17.30
C ILE A 169 -12.02 14.49 -16.27
N PRO A 170 -12.94 15.42 -16.57
CA PRO A 170 -14.03 15.78 -15.67
C PRO A 170 -14.88 14.56 -15.27
N HIS A 171 -15.31 14.51 -14.01
CA HIS A 171 -16.00 13.35 -13.42
C HIS A 171 -17.20 12.83 -14.24
N PRO A 172 -18.10 13.67 -14.81
CA PRO A 172 -19.21 13.14 -15.62
C PRO A 172 -18.73 12.40 -16.87
N VAL A 173 -17.62 12.87 -17.47
CA VAL A 173 -17.01 12.26 -18.65
C VAL A 173 -16.26 11.00 -18.26
N ALA A 174 -15.51 11.04 -17.15
CA ALA A 174 -14.81 9.87 -16.62
C ALA A 174 -15.78 8.72 -16.31
N ALA A 175 -16.91 8.99 -15.66
CA ALA A 175 -17.94 7.98 -15.40
C ALA A 175 -18.50 7.32 -16.68
N VAL A 176 -18.57 8.06 -17.80
CA VAL A 176 -19.00 7.52 -19.10
C VAL A 176 -17.88 6.71 -19.77
N VAL A 177 -16.63 7.16 -19.67
CA VAL A 177 -15.46 6.47 -20.26
C VAL A 177 -15.13 5.18 -19.50
N GLU A 178 -15.41 5.13 -18.20
CA GLU A 178 -15.09 4.00 -17.33
C GLU A 178 -16.26 3.03 -17.10
N ASN A 179 -17.42 3.29 -17.72
CA ASN A 179 -18.48 2.29 -17.78
C ASN A 179 -18.07 1.11 -18.69
N GLU A 180 -18.81 0.00 -18.62
CA GLU A 180 -18.47 -1.23 -19.35
C GLU A 180 -18.22 -1.02 -20.86
N LYS A 181 -18.97 -0.12 -21.50
CA LYS A 181 -18.83 0.19 -22.94
C LYS A 181 -17.60 1.05 -23.24
N GLY A 182 -17.34 2.05 -22.41
CA GLY A 182 -16.15 2.91 -22.54
C GLY A 182 -14.85 2.15 -22.22
N HIS A 183 -14.91 1.25 -21.23
CA HIS A 183 -13.79 0.40 -20.83
C HIS A 183 -13.31 -0.49 -21.99
N TRP A 184 -14.22 -1.02 -22.81
CA TRP A 184 -13.85 -1.78 -24.01
C TRP A 184 -13.05 -0.94 -25.02
N LEU A 185 -13.44 0.32 -25.24
CA LEU A 185 -12.73 1.20 -26.16
C LEU A 185 -11.36 1.58 -25.61
N TYR A 186 -11.29 1.88 -24.31
CA TYR A 186 -10.05 2.18 -23.60
C TYR A 186 -9.06 1.00 -23.65
N LYS A 187 -9.55 -0.22 -23.40
CA LYS A 187 -8.81 -1.48 -23.58
C LYS A 187 -8.23 -1.60 -24.98
N LYS A 188 -9.07 -1.45 -26.01
CA LYS A 188 -8.66 -1.63 -27.40
C LYS A 188 -7.58 -0.64 -27.82
N VAL A 189 -7.67 0.61 -27.36
CA VAL A 189 -6.72 1.67 -27.71
C VAL A 189 -5.40 1.51 -26.96
N LEU A 190 -5.43 1.21 -25.66
CA LEU A 190 -4.21 1.15 -24.86
C LEU A 190 -3.47 -0.18 -24.95
N LYS A 191 -4.17 -1.30 -25.14
CA LYS A 191 -3.58 -2.65 -25.13
C LYS A 191 -2.29 -2.77 -25.95
N PRO A 192 -2.17 -2.27 -27.19
CA PRO A 192 -0.92 -2.38 -27.95
C PRO A 192 0.27 -1.68 -27.27
N PHE A 193 0.04 -0.52 -26.65
CA PHE A 193 1.06 0.22 -25.91
C PHE A 193 1.42 -0.47 -24.60
N LEU A 194 0.39 -0.97 -23.88
CA LEU A 194 0.57 -1.73 -22.63
C LEU A 194 1.39 -3.00 -22.88
N SER A 195 1.00 -3.82 -23.86
CA SER A 195 1.68 -5.07 -24.19
C SER A 195 3.12 -4.85 -24.68
N GLN A 196 3.40 -3.74 -25.35
CA GLN A 196 4.80 -3.42 -25.72
C GLN A 196 5.64 -3.08 -24.50
N GLY A 197 5.08 -2.39 -23.51
CA GLY A 197 5.73 -2.14 -22.21
C GLY A 197 6.00 -3.42 -21.44
N MET A 198 5.05 -4.37 -21.45
CA MET A 198 5.17 -5.65 -20.73
C MET A 198 6.26 -6.58 -21.27
N LYS A 199 6.74 -6.38 -22.50
CA LYS A 199 7.88 -7.17 -23.04
C LYS A 199 9.21 -6.81 -22.38
N ASN A 200 9.32 -5.63 -21.78
CA ASN A 200 10.55 -5.19 -21.14
C ASN A 200 10.58 -5.73 -19.71
N LYS A 201 11.46 -6.68 -19.44
CA LYS A 201 11.67 -7.22 -18.10
C LYS A 201 12.61 -6.30 -17.32
N GLY A 202 12.18 -5.85 -16.13
CA GLY A 202 13.04 -5.12 -15.21
C GLY A 202 14.02 -6.06 -14.52
N GLU A 203 15.27 -5.63 -14.38
CA GLU A 203 16.25 -6.34 -13.55
C GLU A 203 16.19 -5.81 -12.11
N PRO A 204 16.43 -6.65 -11.08
CA PRO A 204 16.56 -6.18 -9.71
C PRO A 204 17.52 -4.99 -9.59
N GLY A 205 17.11 -3.95 -8.87
CA GLY A 205 17.91 -2.74 -8.66
C GLY A 205 17.69 -1.63 -9.68
N ILE A 206 16.63 -1.69 -10.49
CA ILE A 206 16.22 -0.63 -11.43
C ILE A 206 16.10 0.75 -10.79
N THR A 207 15.88 0.81 -9.46
CA THR A 207 15.69 2.07 -8.72
C THR A 207 16.91 2.52 -7.90
N LEU A 208 18.04 1.82 -7.96
CA LEU A 208 19.23 2.13 -7.15
C LEU A 208 19.77 3.54 -7.37
N ASN A 209 19.64 4.09 -8.57
CA ASN A 209 20.13 5.43 -8.90
C ASN A 209 19.31 6.58 -8.27
N LEU A 210 18.20 6.27 -7.59
CA LEU A 210 17.39 7.26 -6.87
C LEU A 210 17.94 7.57 -5.48
N PHE A 211 18.85 6.73 -4.99
CA PHE A 211 19.43 6.86 -3.67
C PHE A 211 20.92 7.19 -3.76
N PRO A 212 21.48 7.93 -2.79
CA PRO A 212 22.92 8.05 -2.64
C PRO A 212 23.56 6.66 -2.54
N LYS A 213 24.77 6.49 -3.09
CA LYS A 213 25.50 5.21 -3.05
C LYS A 213 25.78 4.70 -1.61
N GLU A 214 25.74 5.62 -0.65
CA GLU A 214 25.97 5.38 0.78
C GLU A 214 24.67 5.07 1.55
N ALA A 215 23.51 5.02 0.88
CA ALA A 215 22.26 4.63 1.52
C ALA A 215 22.38 3.19 2.03
N ALA A 216 22.53 3.07 3.35
CA ALA A 216 22.94 1.88 4.07
C ALA A 216 22.12 0.63 3.72
N ASP A 217 22.75 -0.55 3.91
CA ASP A 217 22.05 -1.81 4.07
C ASP A 217 21.21 -1.73 5.34
N PHE A 218 19.98 -1.23 5.20
CA PHE A 218 19.03 -1.18 6.30
C PHE A 218 18.63 -2.60 6.70
N GLU A 219 18.62 -2.88 7.99
CA GLU A 219 18.10 -4.13 8.51
C GLU A 219 16.56 -4.11 8.48
N LEU A 220 15.98 -5.23 8.04
CA LEU A 220 14.54 -5.44 8.15
C LEU A 220 14.21 -5.89 9.57
N PRO A 221 13.11 -5.37 10.15
CA PRO A 221 12.60 -5.91 11.40
C PRO A 221 12.19 -7.38 11.22
N PHE A 222 12.18 -8.13 12.33
CA PHE A 222 11.95 -9.57 12.32
C PHE A 222 10.67 -9.98 11.57
N HIS A 223 9.56 -9.26 11.76
CA HIS A 223 8.28 -9.59 11.12
C HIS A 223 8.28 -9.43 9.59
N LEU A 224 9.29 -8.75 9.03
CA LEU A 224 9.51 -8.57 7.58
C LEU A 224 10.70 -9.38 7.05
N ALA A 225 11.39 -10.16 7.88
CA ALA A 225 12.69 -10.74 7.53
C ALA A 225 12.64 -11.68 6.32
N ASN A 226 11.54 -12.41 6.10
CA ASN A 226 11.39 -13.29 4.93
C ASN A 226 11.20 -12.52 3.62
N ALA A 227 11.08 -11.19 3.63
CA ALA A 227 11.12 -10.41 2.39
C ALA A 227 12.43 -10.64 1.61
N LYS A 228 13.52 -11.06 2.28
CA LYS A 228 14.78 -11.47 1.65
C LYS A 228 14.62 -12.66 0.71
N LEU A 229 13.67 -13.57 0.99
CA LEU A 229 13.38 -14.73 0.13
C LEU A 229 12.78 -14.31 -1.22
N ALA A 230 12.13 -13.15 -1.29
CA ALA A 230 11.57 -12.58 -2.52
C ALA A 230 12.59 -11.75 -3.32
N GLY A 231 13.85 -11.64 -2.85
CA GLY A 231 14.94 -10.95 -3.52
C GLY A 231 15.59 -9.84 -2.69
N HIS A 232 16.91 -9.71 -2.80
CA HIS A 232 17.70 -8.75 -2.02
C HIS A 232 17.27 -7.28 -2.25
N GLU A 233 17.01 -6.89 -3.50
CA GLU A 233 16.64 -5.50 -3.80
C GLU A 233 15.23 -5.14 -3.32
N ARG A 234 14.27 -6.08 -3.39
CA ARG A 234 12.94 -5.91 -2.79
C ARG A 234 13.03 -5.76 -1.27
N ALA A 235 13.81 -6.60 -0.60
CA ALA A 235 14.09 -6.49 0.83
C ALA A 235 14.72 -5.13 1.20
N ARG A 236 15.71 -4.66 0.43
CA ARG A 236 16.33 -3.34 0.62
C ARG A 236 15.33 -2.19 0.43
N SER A 237 14.51 -2.24 -0.61
CA SER A 237 13.49 -1.22 -0.86
C SER A 237 12.44 -1.16 0.27
N LEU A 238 12.02 -2.33 0.79
CA LEU A 238 11.13 -2.44 1.93
C LEU A 238 11.77 -1.89 3.21
N ALA A 239 13.06 -2.19 3.44
CA ALA A 239 13.79 -1.66 4.59
C ALA A 239 13.91 -0.14 4.55
N ARG A 240 14.19 0.45 3.37
CA ARG A 240 14.18 1.92 3.18
C ARG A 240 12.81 2.50 3.50
N LEU A 241 11.75 1.87 3.03
CA LEU A 241 10.38 2.32 3.26
C LEU A 241 9.98 2.22 4.75
N TYR A 242 10.41 1.16 5.44
CA TYR A 242 10.19 1.00 6.87
C TYR A 242 10.91 2.10 7.67
N ASN A 243 12.21 2.32 7.42
CA ASN A 243 12.99 3.37 8.09
C ASN A 243 12.46 4.79 7.82
N LEU A 244 11.83 4.99 6.65
CA LEU A 244 11.20 6.26 6.33
C LEU A 244 10.04 6.60 7.28
N ILE A 245 9.32 5.61 7.81
CA ILE A 245 8.20 5.85 8.74
C ILE A 245 8.69 6.63 9.96
N ASP A 246 9.79 6.18 10.59
CA ASP A 246 10.37 6.81 11.78
C ASP A 246 11.02 8.16 11.44
N LYS A 247 11.72 8.23 10.30
CA LYS A 247 12.30 9.50 9.82
C LYS A 247 11.23 10.57 9.63
N LEU A 248 10.11 10.23 8.97
CA LEU A 248 8.98 11.14 8.77
C LEU A 248 8.33 11.49 10.10
N TYR A 249 8.19 10.52 11.01
CA TYR A 249 7.66 10.77 12.35
C TYR A 249 8.45 11.81 13.10
N ASN A 250 9.75 11.58 13.27
CA ASN A 250 10.62 12.42 14.09
C ASN A 250 10.82 13.83 13.50
N SER A 251 10.84 13.96 12.17
CA SER A 251 11.11 15.25 11.51
C SER A 251 9.88 16.12 11.29
N LYS A 252 8.74 15.50 10.92
CA LYS A 252 7.56 16.22 10.39
C LYS A 252 6.26 15.83 11.10
N ILE A 253 5.96 14.55 11.27
CA ILE A 253 4.63 14.10 11.72
C ILE A 253 4.42 14.26 13.22
N SER A 254 5.45 14.15 14.07
CA SER A 254 5.33 14.30 15.54
C SER A 254 4.78 15.66 15.98
N LYS A 255 4.90 16.69 15.13
CA LYS A 255 4.33 18.02 15.32
C LYS A 255 2.83 18.11 15.04
N ILE A 256 2.26 17.07 14.43
CA ILE A 256 0.88 17.00 13.93
C ILE A 256 0.10 15.87 14.60
N VAL A 257 0.73 14.71 14.75
CA VAL A 257 0.17 13.50 15.35
C VAL A 257 0.89 13.25 16.66
N SER A 258 0.22 13.51 17.77
CA SER A 258 0.77 13.25 19.09
C SER A 258 0.94 11.75 19.35
N SER A 259 1.90 11.38 20.19
CA SER A 259 2.09 9.98 20.62
C SER A 259 0.83 9.38 21.26
N LYS A 260 0.03 10.21 21.93
CA LYS A 260 -1.28 9.80 22.48
C LYS A 260 -2.27 9.36 21.40
N VAL A 261 -2.31 10.05 20.25
CA VAL A 261 -3.15 9.63 19.12
C VAL A 261 -2.72 8.25 18.62
N ILE A 262 -1.41 8.01 18.51
CA ILE A 262 -0.86 6.72 18.09
C ILE A 262 -1.24 5.62 19.10
N ALA A 263 -0.98 5.85 20.39
CA ALA A 263 -1.27 4.89 21.45
C ALA A 263 -2.75 4.46 21.45
N ILE A 264 -3.68 5.42 21.28
CA ILE A 264 -5.12 5.12 21.22
C ILE A 264 -5.48 4.25 20.00
N LEU A 265 -4.88 4.52 18.84
CA LEU A 265 -5.18 3.80 17.61
C LEU A 265 -4.52 2.42 17.53
N ASP A 266 -3.41 2.22 18.26
CA ASP A 266 -2.73 0.93 18.37
C ASP A 266 -3.33 0.02 19.44
N ASP A 267 -4.06 0.58 20.39
CA ASP A 267 -4.66 -0.14 21.50
C ASP A 267 -5.57 -1.28 21.00
N PRO A 268 -5.27 -2.55 21.36
CA PRO A 268 -6.10 -3.69 21.02
C PRO A 268 -7.57 -3.56 21.47
N ASP A 269 -7.83 -2.82 22.55
CA ASP A 269 -9.18 -2.59 23.07
C ASP A 269 -9.97 -1.59 22.22
N ASN A 270 -9.28 -0.80 21.40
CA ASN A 270 -9.86 0.15 20.46
C ASN A 270 -9.87 -0.39 19.01
N GLN A 271 -9.84 -1.71 18.82
CA GLN A 271 -9.92 -2.31 17.50
C GLN A 271 -11.35 -2.36 16.98
N ALA A 272 -11.50 -2.27 15.65
CA ALA A 272 -12.79 -2.25 15.00
C ALA A 272 -13.58 -3.56 15.27
N PRO A 273 -14.89 -3.47 15.57
CA PRO A 273 -15.72 -4.66 15.73
C PRO A 273 -15.81 -5.43 14.41
N ARG A 274 -16.02 -6.76 14.46
CA ARG A 274 -16.20 -7.56 13.25
C ARG A 274 -17.55 -7.23 12.57
N GLY A 275 -17.53 -6.86 11.29
CA GLY A 275 -18.72 -6.68 10.44
C GLY A 275 -18.92 -5.28 9.84
N VAL A 276 -19.19 -5.20 8.53
CA VAL A 276 -19.15 -3.96 7.71
C VAL A 276 -20.10 -2.85 8.20
N GLY A 277 -21.31 -3.19 8.65
CA GLY A 277 -22.29 -2.21 9.14
C GLY A 277 -21.92 -1.61 10.50
N THR A 278 -21.40 -2.45 11.40
CA THR A 278 -20.97 -2.06 12.75
C THR A 278 -19.71 -1.20 12.70
N ILE A 279 -18.79 -1.52 11.78
CA ILE A 279 -17.51 -0.83 11.61
C ILE A 279 -17.70 0.65 11.25
N LYS A 280 -18.62 0.96 10.33
CA LYS A 280 -18.85 2.36 9.91
C LYS A 280 -19.41 3.22 11.05
N TYR A 281 -20.42 2.71 11.75
CA TYR A 281 -20.97 3.37 12.93
C TYR A 281 -19.93 3.53 14.03
N TRP A 282 -19.15 2.47 14.26
CA TRP A 282 -18.10 2.48 15.26
C TRP A 282 -17.03 3.56 14.99
N ALA A 283 -16.52 3.63 13.76
CA ALA A 283 -15.49 4.62 13.41
C ALA A 283 -16.01 6.07 13.35
N LEU A 284 -17.25 6.29 12.93
CA LEU A 284 -17.81 7.63 12.75
C LEU A 284 -18.51 8.20 13.99
N VAL A 285 -18.99 7.34 14.89
CA VAL A 285 -19.80 7.73 16.05
C VAL A 285 -19.14 7.28 17.34
N HIS A 286 -18.91 5.97 17.51
CA HIS A 286 -18.40 5.42 18.77
C HIS A 286 -16.99 5.94 19.11
N MET A 287 -16.02 5.80 18.20
CA MET A 287 -14.64 6.22 18.44
C MET A 287 -14.52 7.72 18.75
N PRO A 288 -15.12 8.63 17.96
CA PRO A 288 -15.12 10.05 18.29
C PRO A 288 -15.75 10.37 19.64
N ASP A 289 -16.92 9.81 19.95
CA ASP A 289 -17.71 10.22 21.12
C ASP A 289 -17.26 9.55 22.42
N GLN A 290 -16.87 8.28 22.36
CA GLN A 290 -16.60 7.47 23.54
C GLN A 290 -15.11 7.34 23.86
N VAL A 291 -14.24 7.45 22.86
CA VAL A 291 -12.78 7.27 23.02
C VAL A 291 -12.08 8.61 22.86
N PHE A 292 -12.13 9.23 21.69
CA PHE A 292 -11.35 10.43 21.39
C PHE A 292 -11.71 11.60 22.30
N LYS A 293 -13.00 11.90 22.50
CA LYS A 293 -13.41 12.99 23.42
C LYS A 293 -13.00 12.78 24.87
N LYS A 294 -12.85 11.53 25.32
CA LYS A 294 -12.50 11.22 26.71
C LYS A 294 -10.99 11.20 26.92
N GLN A 295 -10.24 10.73 25.93
CA GLN A 295 -8.80 10.47 26.07
C GLN A 295 -7.91 11.56 25.43
N LEU A 296 -8.45 12.36 24.51
CA LEU A 296 -7.74 13.46 23.85
C LEU A 296 -8.36 14.80 24.25
N SER A 297 -7.59 15.65 24.93
CA SER A 297 -8.03 16.99 25.35
C SER A 297 -8.11 17.97 24.18
N GLU A 298 -7.17 17.85 23.23
CA GLU A 298 -7.04 18.77 22.10
C GLU A 298 -8.01 18.43 20.97
N LYS A 299 -8.78 19.42 20.52
CA LYS A 299 -9.73 19.25 19.41
C LYS A 299 -9.04 18.87 18.10
N ILE A 300 -7.79 19.27 17.89
CA ILE A 300 -7.04 18.90 16.69
C ILE A 300 -6.64 17.42 16.75
N ASP A 301 -6.14 16.93 17.88
CA ASP A 301 -5.79 15.52 18.09
C ASP A 301 -6.98 14.60 17.84
N GLN A 302 -8.17 14.95 18.36
CA GLN A 302 -9.40 14.19 18.11
C GLN A 302 -9.72 14.07 16.60
N ARG A 303 -9.52 15.16 15.84
CA ARG A 303 -9.81 15.20 14.40
C ARG A 303 -8.75 14.46 13.59
N VAL A 304 -7.48 14.59 13.99
CA VAL A 304 -6.37 13.85 13.39
C VAL A 304 -6.57 12.36 13.61
N ALA A 305 -6.85 11.93 14.85
CA ALA A 305 -7.18 10.54 15.17
C ALA A 305 -8.34 10.02 14.30
N GLN A 306 -9.40 10.81 14.13
CA GLN A 306 -10.51 10.44 13.25
C GLN A 306 -10.10 10.32 11.78
N VAL A 307 -9.27 11.24 11.27
CA VAL A 307 -8.73 11.14 9.91
C VAL A 307 -7.91 9.86 9.73
N LEU A 308 -7.01 9.56 10.67
CA LEU A 308 -6.18 8.35 10.64
C LEU A 308 -7.02 7.07 10.68
N LEU A 309 -8.03 7.02 11.56
CA LEU A 309 -8.96 5.90 11.62
C LEU A 309 -9.73 5.72 10.30
N MET A 310 -10.17 6.82 9.68
CA MET A 310 -10.84 6.76 8.38
C MET A 310 -9.92 6.29 7.26
N VAL A 311 -8.63 6.65 7.28
CA VAL A 311 -7.65 6.15 6.30
C VAL A 311 -7.57 4.63 6.35
N ASP A 312 -7.62 4.02 7.53
CA ASP A 312 -7.54 2.56 7.65
C ASP A 312 -8.87 1.87 7.30
N ILE A 313 -9.98 2.38 7.81
CA ILE A 313 -11.27 1.66 7.80
C ILE A 313 -12.17 2.03 6.61
N MET A 314 -12.14 3.29 6.17
CA MET A 314 -13.05 3.82 5.15
C MET A 314 -12.38 4.92 4.30
N PRO A 315 -11.27 4.59 3.62
CA PRO A 315 -10.48 5.59 2.92
C PRO A 315 -11.29 6.35 1.86
N ASP A 316 -12.24 5.69 1.18
CA ASP A 316 -13.15 6.30 0.19
C ASP A 316 -13.99 7.45 0.75
N ALA A 317 -14.35 7.40 2.04
CA ALA A 317 -15.16 8.44 2.68
C ALA A 317 -14.33 9.65 3.15
N LEU A 318 -13.00 9.55 3.15
CA LEU A 318 -12.12 10.51 3.81
C LEU A 318 -12.28 11.92 3.25
N MET A 319 -12.11 12.12 1.94
CA MET A 319 -12.12 13.46 1.33
C MET A 319 -13.48 14.16 1.46
N GLY A 320 -14.57 13.40 1.46
CA GLY A 320 -15.93 13.92 1.63
C GLY A 320 -16.23 14.37 3.07
N SER A 321 -15.52 13.82 4.04
CA SER A 321 -15.79 13.99 5.47
C SER A 321 -15.57 15.40 5.98
N SER A 322 -16.30 15.76 7.05
CA SER A 322 -16.16 17.07 7.69
C SER A 322 -14.86 17.18 8.52
N CYS A 323 -14.35 16.06 9.06
CA CYS A 323 -13.09 16.03 9.81
C CYS A 323 -11.90 16.30 8.87
N TRP A 324 -11.82 15.63 7.73
CA TRP A 324 -10.81 15.91 6.69
C TRP A 324 -10.79 17.39 6.31
N LYS A 325 -11.94 17.96 5.97
CA LYS A 325 -12.04 19.39 5.57
C LYS A 325 -11.53 20.32 6.67
N LYS A 326 -11.79 20.01 7.94
CA LYS A 326 -11.32 20.80 9.10
C LYS A 326 -9.81 20.65 9.32
N VAL A 327 -9.29 19.42 9.29
CA VAL A 327 -7.85 19.16 9.43
C VAL A 327 -7.08 19.81 8.27
N ARG A 328 -7.53 19.62 7.03
CA ARG A 328 -6.96 20.25 5.84
C ARG A 328 -6.96 21.77 5.90
N LYS A 329 -8.03 22.38 6.41
CA LYS A 329 -8.09 23.84 6.62
C LYS A 329 -7.05 24.32 7.64
N GLN A 330 -6.75 23.50 8.64
CA GLN A 330 -5.86 23.86 9.74
C GLN A 330 -4.37 23.60 9.42
N LEU A 331 -4.06 22.47 8.80
CA LEU A 331 -2.68 22.05 8.50
C LEU A 331 -2.24 22.42 7.08
N GLY A 332 -3.18 22.73 6.20
CA GLY A 332 -2.94 22.83 4.77
C GLY A 332 -2.98 21.47 4.07
N ASP A 333 -3.04 21.51 2.73
CA ASP A 333 -3.16 20.32 1.89
C ASP A 333 -1.95 19.39 2.01
N GLU A 334 -0.75 19.98 2.01
CA GLU A 334 0.52 19.25 1.97
C GLU A 334 0.69 18.37 3.21
N GLN A 335 0.64 18.98 4.39
CA GLN A 335 0.79 18.29 5.66
C GLN A 335 -0.30 17.23 5.89
N THR A 336 -1.54 17.54 5.51
CA THR A 336 -2.66 16.60 5.70
C THR A 336 -2.47 15.34 4.85
N ARG A 337 -2.03 15.48 3.59
CA ARG A 337 -1.74 14.34 2.72
C ARG A 337 -0.51 13.56 3.21
N LEU A 338 0.53 14.24 3.70
CA LEU A 338 1.70 13.58 4.26
C LEU A 338 1.34 12.69 5.47
N VAL A 339 0.42 13.15 6.33
CA VAL A 339 -0.14 12.36 7.44
C VAL A 339 -0.85 11.09 6.94
N VAL A 340 -1.63 11.19 5.84
CA VAL A 340 -2.29 10.03 5.23
C VAL A 340 -1.28 9.02 4.71
N PHE A 341 -0.25 9.47 3.99
CA PHE A 341 0.79 8.58 3.48
C PHE A 341 1.56 7.88 4.60
N TRP A 342 2.02 8.64 5.59
CA TRP A 342 2.72 8.11 6.74
C TRP A 342 1.89 7.06 7.48
N TRP A 343 0.62 7.35 7.77
CA TRP A 343 -0.25 6.41 8.47
C TRP A 343 -0.55 5.16 7.64
N ALA A 344 -0.82 5.31 6.34
CA ALA A 344 -1.05 4.16 5.46
C ALA A 344 0.19 3.25 5.37
N LEU A 345 1.40 3.81 5.32
CA LEU A 345 2.65 3.04 5.41
C LEU A 345 2.75 2.32 6.75
N ARG A 346 2.49 3.01 7.85
CA ARG A 346 2.55 2.44 9.20
C ARG A 346 1.57 1.28 9.37
N CYS A 347 0.30 1.44 9.00
CA CYS A 347 -0.67 0.35 9.05
C CYS A 347 -0.18 -0.85 8.25
N THR A 348 0.27 -0.62 7.02
CA THR A 348 0.70 -1.69 6.11
C THR A 348 1.94 -2.43 6.62
N LEU A 349 2.97 -1.70 7.05
CA LEU A 349 4.30 -2.28 7.33
C LEU A 349 4.51 -2.68 8.78
N VAL A 350 3.83 -2.03 9.74
CA VAL A 350 4.00 -2.29 11.18
C VAL A 350 2.88 -3.18 11.69
N MET A 351 1.63 -2.90 11.32
CA MET A 351 0.47 -3.54 11.93
C MET A 351 -0.01 -4.77 11.13
N GLN A 352 0.07 -4.69 9.80
CA GLN A 352 -0.63 -5.59 8.88
C GLN A 352 0.31 -6.44 8.00
N ALA A 353 1.62 -6.41 8.22
CA ALA A 353 2.54 -7.20 7.41
C ALA A 353 2.60 -8.66 7.87
N LYS A 354 1.74 -9.51 7.30
CA LYS A 354 1.73 -10.96 7.54
C LYS A 354 2.35 -11.72 6.36
N GLY A 355 2.79 -12.96 6.61
CA GLY A 355 3.37 -13.84 5.58
C GLY A 355 4.87 -13.64 5.35
N LEU A 356 5.49 -12.68 6.04
CA LEU A 356 6.93 -12.37 5.94
C LEU A 356 7.71 -12.65 7.23
N THR A 357 7.06 -13.22 8.24
CA THR A 357 7.69 -13.61 9.50
C THR A 357 8.33 -15.00 9.38
N PRO A 358 9.59 -15.19 9.78
CA PRO A 358 10.23 -16.50 9.82
C PRO A 358 9.46 -17.51 10.71
N PRO A 359 9.33 -18.77 10.29
CA PRO A 359 8.85 -19.84 11.16
C PRO A 359 9.91 -20.14 12.24
N GLY A 360 9.53 -20.21 13.52
CA GLY A 360 10.45 -20.78 14.52
C GLY A 360 10.47 -20.13 15.90
N ASP A 361 9.94 -18.93 16.09
CA ASP A 361 9.69 -18.44 17.43
C ASP A 361 8.20 -18.50 17.73
N LYS A 362 7.88 -19.22 18.80
CA LYS A 362 6.60 -19.05 19.46
C LYS A 362 6.50 -17.56 19.80
N ALA A 363 5.79 -16.80 18.97
CA ALA A 363 5.05 -15.64 19.40
C ALA A 363 3.94 -16.14 20.34
N GLY A 364 4.32 -16.82 21.42
CA GLY A 364 3.45 -16.98 22.55
C GLY A 364 3.26 -15.57 23.05
N THR A 365 2.05 -15.04 22.89
CA THR A 365 1.34 -14.32 23.95
C THR A 365 2.20 -13.40 24.83
N LYS A 366 3.16 -12.71 24.23
CA LYS A 366 3.61 -11.41 24.66
C LYS A 366 2.90 -10.51 23.68
N SER A 367 1.77 -9.98 24.16
CA SER A 367 1.19 -8.79 23.57
C SER A 367 2.30 -7.82 23.19
N VAL A 368 2.09 -7.07 22.12
CA VAL A 368 2.92 -5.96 21.62
C VAL A 368 3.24 -4.90 22.72
N THR A 369 2.77 -5.10 23.95
CA THR A 369 3.03 -4.31 25.15
C THR A 369 4.38 -4.55 25.83
N GLU A 370 5.16 -5.61 25.52
CA GLU A 370 6.49 -5.78 26.16
C GLU A 370 7.67 -5.29 25.31
N GLU A 371 7.52 -5.17 23.98
CA GLU A 371 8.50 -4.42 23.17
C GLU A 371 8.31 -2.90 23.28
N SER A 372 7.21 -2.43 23.90
CA SER A 372 7.06 -1.01 24.25
C SER A 372 7.91 -0.57 25.44
N GLU A 373 8.46 -1.48 26.25
CA GLU A 373 9.41 -1.08 27.31
C GLU A 373 10.82 -0.80 26.75
N GLU A 374 11.17 -1.26 25.55
CA GLU A 374 12.38 -0.83 24.84
C GLU A 374 12.14 0.32 23.86
N SER A 375 10.90 0.51 23.36
CA SER A 375 10.56 1.70 22.57
C SER A 375 10.40 2.97 23.42
N ASP A 376 10.20 2.84 24.74
CA ASP A 376 10.30 3.95 25.70
C ASP A 376 11.73 4.50 25.87
N LYS A 377 12.76 3.81 25.34
CA LYS A 377 14.11 4.39 25.18
C LYS A 377 14.29 5.19 23.88
N PHE A 378 13.32 5.13 22.97
CA PHE A 378 13.33 5.86 21.70
C PHE A 378 12.36 7.06 21.66
N TYR A 379 11.54 7.25 22.70
CA TYR A 379 10.61 8.37 22.84
C TYR A 379 10.77 9.14 24.16
N MET A 380 12.02 9.41 24.57
CA MET A 380 12.38 10.50 25.50
C MET A 380 13.20 11.58 24.82
#